data_AF-A0A257Y422-F1
#
_entry.id   AF-A0A257Y422-F1
#
_cell.length_a   1.000
_cell.length_b   1.000
_cell.length_c   1.000
_cell.angle_alpha   90.00
_cell.angle_beta   90.00
_cell.angle_gamma   90.00
#
_symmetry.space_group_name_H-M   'P 1'
#
loop_
_entity.id
_entity.type
_entity.pdbx_description
1 polymer ?
#
loop_
_entity_poly.entity_id
_entity_poly.type
_entity_poly.pdbx_seq_one_letter_code
_entity_poly.pdbx_strand_id
1 'polypeptide(L)' 'MRPSGRKLSDLRAVSIETGVMKHAEGSCLIRMGETHV' A
#
# COMPACT_ATOMS: atom_id res chain seq x y z
N MET A 1 11.14 -11.24 -17.32
CA MET A 1 9.84 -10.57 -17.09
C MET A 1 9.41 -10.84 -15.66
N ARG A 2 8.92 -9.84 -14.91
CA ARG A 2 8.39 -10.10 -13.55
C ARG A 2 7.05 -10.86 -13.65
N PRO A 3 6.76 -11.85 -12.81
CA PRO A 3 5.48 -12.58 -12.82
C PRO A 3 4.25 -11.68 -12.65
N SER A 4 4.43 -10.52 -12.02
CA SER A 4 3.37 -9.52 -11.85
C SER A 4 3.10 -8.66 -13.10
N GLY A 5 3.74 -8.93 -14.25
CA GLY A 5 3.57 -8.16 -15.50
C GLY A 5 4.16 -6.74 -15.53
N ARG A 6 4.52 -6.19 -14.37
CA ARG A 6 5.13 -4.86 -14.19
C ARG A 6 6.53 -4.72 -14.82
N LYS A 7 6.87 -3.51 -15.28
CA LYS A 7 8.22 -3.16 -15.74
C LYS A 7 9.20 -3.12 -14.57
N LEU A 8 10.51 -3.13 -14.87
CA LEU A 8 11.56 -3.08 -13.86
C LEU A 8 11.51 -1.81 -12.99
N SER A 9 11.03 -0.71 -13.56
CA SER A 9 10.87 0.60 -12.90
C SER A 9 9.50 0.81 -12.24
N ASP A 10 8.54 -0.09 -12.44
CA ASP A 10 7.17 0.12 -11.96
C ASP A 10 7.02 -0.34 -10.50
N LEU A 11 6.41 0.52 -9.68
CA LEU A 11 5.99 0.17 -8.32
C LEU A 11 4.77 -0.77 -8.33
N ARG A 12 4.47 -1.39 -7.19
CA ARG A 12 3.17 -2.07 -6.99
C ARG A 12 2.08 -1.00 -6.83
N ALA A 13 0.81 -1.38 -6.94
CA ALA A 13 -0.29 -0.48 -6.63
C ALA A 13 -0.14 0.04 -5.19
N VAL A 14 -0.19 1.35 -5.01
CA VAL A 14 -0.10 2.01 -3.70
C VAL A 14 -1.44 2.63 -3.36
N SER A 15 -1.95 2.36 -2.17
CA SER A 15 -3.10 3.07 -1.60
C SER A 15 -2.82 3.46 -0.15
N ILE A 16 -3.36 4.60 0.26
CA ILE A 16 -3.18 5.18 1.59
C ILE A 16 -4.57 5.53 2.10
N GLU A 17 -5.01 4.86 3.16
CA GLU A 17 -6.27 5.15 3.83
C GLU A 17 -5.99 5.72 5.21
N THR A 18 -6.35 6.99 5.43
CA THR A 18 -6.13 7.69 6.69
C THR A 18 -7.31 7.52 7.65
N GLY A 19 -7.06 7.55 8.96
CA GLY A 19 -8.13 7.50 9.97
C GLY A 19 -8.68 6.10 10.24
N VAL A 20 -7.93 5.05 9.85
CA VAL A 20 -8.34 3.65 9.95
C VAL A 20 -8.50 3.13 11.39
N MET A 21 -7.82 3.73 12.37
CA MET A 21 -7.90 3.36 13.77
C MET A 21 -8.57 4.47 14.58
N LYS A 22 -9.80 4.20 15.07
CA LYS A 22 -10.64 5.15 15.82
C LYS A 22 -10.02 5.75 17.09
N HIS A 23 -9.05 5.05 17.69
CA HIS A 23 -8.45 5.44 18.97
C HIS A 23 -7.05 6.05 18.82
N ALA A 24 -6.48 5.98 17.62
CA ALA A 24 -5.18 6.57 17.37
C ALA A 24 -5.36 8.06 17.04
N GLU A 25 -4.50 8.90 17.61
CA GLU A 25 -4.44 10.35 17.30
C GLU A 25 -4.17 10.59 15.81
N GLY A 26 -3.35 9.74 15.20
CA GLY A 26 -3.16 9.64 13.76
C GLY A 26 -3.01 8.17 13.36
N SER A 27 -3.68 7.78 12.28
CA SER A 27 -3.56 6.43 11.74
C SER A 27 -3.67 6.42 10.23
N CYS A 28 -2.99 5.45 9.63
CA CYS A 28 -3.03 5.19 8.20
C CYS A 28 -2.82 3.70 7.96
N LEU A 29 -3.55 3.14 6.99
CA LEU A 29 -3.26 1.83 6.41
C LEU A 29 -2.65 2.07 5.03
N ILE A 30 -1.37 1.74 4.85
CA ILE A 30 -0.70 1.77 3.56
C ILE A 30 -0.70 0.36 2.95
N ARG A 31 -1.13 0.27 1.69
CA ARG A 31 -1.12 -0.98 0.92
C ARG A 31 -0.18 -0.80 -0.26
N MET A 32 0.79 -1.70 -0.41
CA MET A 32 1.73 -1.73 -1.53
C MET A 32 1.64 -3.08 -2.24
N GLY A 33 0.65 -3.24 -3.12
CA GLY A 33 0.18 -4.55 -3.57
C GLY A 33 -0.40 -5.36 -2.40
N GLU A 34 0.05 -6.60 -2.24
CA GLU A 34 -0.39 -7.50 -1.16
C GLU A 34 0.34 -7.28 0.19
N THR A 35 1.10 -6.19 0.32
CA THR A 35 1.76 -5.83 1.60
C THR A 35 0.96 -4.70 2.26
N HIS A 36 0.65 -4.87 3.55
CA HIS A 36 -0.21 -3.97 4.32
C HIS A 36 0.50 -3.60 5.62
N VAL A 37 0.53 -2.30 5.94
CA VAL A 37 1.11 -1.75 7.18
C VAL A 37 0.18 -0.67 7.72
#